data_AF-A0ABD6DP57-F1
#
_entry.id   AF-A0ABD6DP57-F1
#
_cell.length_a   1.000
_cell.length_b   1.000
_cell.length_c   1.000
_cell.angle_alpha   90.00
_cell.angle_beta   90.00
_cell.angle_gamma   90.00
#
_symmetry.space_group_name_H-M   'P 1'
#
loop_
_entity.id
_entity.type
_entity.pdbx_description
1 polymer ?
#
loop_
_entity_poly.entity_id
_entity_poly.type
_entity_poly.pdbx_seq_one_letter_code
_entity_poly.pdbx_strand_id
1 'polypeptide(L)'
;MSNKDSFEAQLHQMYDRYRREHLRERLDVLAQTMEETLLQQTVASAFFDETVRIDDDVKSDVEATVAELEAGEYDAVDEKLDALEADIQGVETRVSNRIQELRIAREDTVRAMRRLNERVDRVDSSQVAALESLLEQWDWKPQVYLDEHNTFESRRKEAEQYGSDMSMVFEMLKDDLFGVYDGTELRPIVDRLLDDERFELAQLTPTERQQLAESDLADYVELRLS
;
A
#
# COMPACT_ATOMS: atom_id res chain seq x y z
N MET A 1 -26.28 -30.06 -51.96
CA MET A 1 -25.03 -29.71 -51.26
C MET A 1 -25.25 -28.38 -50.53
N SER A 2 -25.97 -28.38 -49.41
CA SER A 2 -26.35 -27.11 -48.72
C SER A 2 -26.43 -27.23 -47.19
N ASN A 3 -26.17 -28.42 -46.62
CA ASN A 3 -26.35 -28.67 -45.18
C ASN A 3 -25.03 -28.90 -44.42
N LYS A 4 -23.95 -29.28 -45.13
CA LYS A 4 -22.60 -29.37 -44.52
C LYS A 4 -21.98 -27.99 -44.33
N ASP A 5 -22.02 -27.15 -45.35
CA ASP A 5 -21.53 -25.76 -45.30
C ASP A 5 -22.27 -24.95 -44.22
N SER A 6 -23.56 -25.22 -44.00
CA SER A 6 -24.35 -24.61 -42.92
C SER A 6 -23.94 -25.11 -41.53
N PHE A 7 -23.57 -26.38 -41.38
CA PHE A 7 -23.19 -26.95 -40.09
C PHE A 7 -21.74 -26.59 -39.71
N GLU A 8 -20.82 -26.61 -40.67
CA GLU A 8 -19.44 -26.14 -40.50
C GLU A 8 -19.41 -24.64 -40.18
N ALA A 9 -20.21 -23.82 -40.88
CA ALA A 9 -20.36 -22.40 -40.54
C ALA A 9 -20.96 -22.17 -39.14
N GLN A 10 -21.96 -22.97 -38.73
CA GLN A 10 -22.53 -22.90 -37.38
C GLN A 10 -21.52 -23.34 -36.31
N LEU A 11 -20.70 -24.35 -36.60
CA LEU A 11 -19.64 -24.82 -35.71
C LEU A 11 -18.56 -23.75 -35.55
N HIS A 12 -18.12 -23.11 -36.63
CA HIS A 12 -17.20 -21.98 -36.58
C HIS A 12 -17.77 -20.81 -35.76
N GLN A 13 -19.03 -20.42 -35.99
CA GLN A 13 -19.68 -19.38 -35.19
C GLN A 13 -19.78 -19.73 -33.70
N MET A 14 -19.98 -21.01 -33.36
CA MET A 14 -20.01 -21.47 -31.98
C MET A 14 -18.61 -21.38 -31.33
N TYR A 15 -17.57 -21.80 -32.05
CA TYR A 15 -16.18 -21.66 -31.58
C TYR A 15 -15.77 -20.20 -31.40
N ASP A 16 -16.09 -19.33 -32.36
CA ASP A 16 -15.78 -17.90 -32.27
C ASP A 16 -16.49 -17.24 -31.08
N ARG A 17 -17.73 -17.63 -30.81
CA ARG A 17 -18.47 -17.15 -29.63
C ARG A 17 -17.80 -17.58 -28.33
N TYR A 18 -17.46 -18.86 -28.21
CA TYR A 18 -16.82 -19.39 -27.01
C TYR A 18 -15.44 -18.75 -26.77
N ARG A 19 -14.67 -18.55 -27.83
CA ARG A 19 -13.36 -17.86 -27.75
C ARG A 19 -13.50 -16.42 -27.26
N ARG A 20 -14.50 -15.68 -27.76
CA ARG A 20 -14.78 -14.31 -27.30
C ARG A 20 -15.26 -14.26 -25.84
N GLU A 21 -16.06 -15.23 -25.42
CA GLU A 21 -16.51 -15.34 -24.03
C GLU A 21 -15.33 -15.61 -23.09
N HIS A 22 -14.48 -16.57 -23.45
CA HIS A 22 -13.26 -16.86 -22.68
C HIS A 22 -12.31 -15.66 -22.61
N LEU A 23 -12.08 -14.99 -23.75
CA LEU A 23 -11.26 -13.77 -23.80
C LEU A 23 -11.80 -12.69 -22.87
N ARG A 24 -13.12 -12.50 -22.87
CA ARG A 24 -13.78 -11.54 -21.98
C ARG A 24 -13.57 -11.87 -20.51
N GLU A 25 -13.76 -13.13 -20.11
CA GLU A 25 -13.55 -13.55 -18.72
C GLU A 25 -12.12 -13.26 -18.25
N ARG A 26 -11.12 -13.52 -19.11
CA ARG A 26 -9.72 -13.22 -18.80
C ARG A 26 -9.45 -11.72 -18.65
N LEU A 27 -9.99 -10.91 -19.57
CA LEU A 27 -9.87 -9.45 -19.52
C LEU A 27 -10.56 -8.86 -18.29
N ASP A 28 -11.70 -9.42 -17.87
CA ASP A 28 -12.41 -9.00 -16.66
C ASP A 28 -11.56 -9.27 -15.40
N VAL A 29 -10.92 -10.44 -15.31
CA VAL A 29 -9.97 -10.76 -14.22
C VAL A 29 -8.77 -9.81 -14.25
N LEU A 30 -8.21 -9.57 -15.42
CA LEU A 30 -7.06 -8.69 -15.59
C LEU A 30 -7.37 -7.25 -15.17
N ALA A 31 -8.52 -6.73 -15.59
CA ALA A 31 -9.01 -5.41 -15.21
C ALA A 31 -9.21 -5.32 -13.69
N GLN A 32 -9.75 -6.37 -13.05
CA GLN A 32 -9.88 -6.43 -11.60
C GLN A 32 -8.51 -6.39 -10.90
N THR A 33 -7.52 -7.17 -11.35
CA THR A 33 -6.16 -7.14 -10.79
C THR A 33 -5.53 -5.76 -10.92
N MET A 34 -5.67 -5.11 -12.08
CA MET A 34 -5.18 -3.75 -12.29
C MET A 34 -5.87 -2.74 -11.37
N GLU A 35 -7.20 -2.81 -11.26
CA GLU A 35 -7.98 -1.95 -10.37
C GLU A 35 -7.50 -2.08 -8.93
N GLU A 36 -7.43 -3.31 -8.41
CA GLU A 36 -7.00 -3.58 -7.04
C GLU A 36 -5.58 -3.07 -6.79
N THR A 37 -4.69 -3.27 -7.76
CA THR A 37 -3.29 -2.78 -7.69
C THR A 37 -3.24 -1.25 -7.61
N LEU A 38 -4.02 -0.54 -8.43
CA LEU A 38 -4.09 0.92 -8.43
C LEU A 38 -4.71 1.48 -7.15
N LEU A 39 -5.74 0.82 -6.61
CA LEU A 39 -6.37 1.23 -5.37
C LEU A 39 -5.43 1.01 -4.19
N GLN A 40 -4.78 -0.15 -4.11
CA GLN A 40 -3.78 -0.43 -3.08
C GLN A 40 -2.61 0.56 -3.12
N GLN A 41 -2.11 0.88 -4.31
CA GLN A 41 -1.11 1.92 -4.54
C GLN A 41 -1.58 3.29 -4.03
N THR A 42 -2.86 3.63 -4.26
CA THR A 42 -3.45 4.90 -3.81
C THR A 42 -3.52 4.98 -2.29
N VAL A 43 -4.00 3.92 -1.62
CA VAL A 43 -4.02 3.85 -0.15
C VAL A 43 -2.60 4.03 0.41
N ALA A 44 -1.64 3.28 -0.12
CA ALA A 44 -0.26 3.35 0.35
C ALA A 44 0.38 4.73 0.11
N SER A 45 0.13 5.34 -1.06
CA SER A 45 0.69 6.66 -1.37
C SER A 45 0.14 7.73 -0.42
N ALA A 46 -1.15 7.70 -0.14
CA ALA A 46 -1.79 8.63 0.80
C ALA A 46 -1.35 8.41 2.25
N PHE A 47 -1.11 7.15 2.64
CA PHE A 47 -0.73 6.83 4.02
C PHE A 47 0.76 7.04 4.32
N PHE A 48 1.65 6.64 3.41
CA PHE A 48 3.09 6.68 3.63
C PHE A 48 3.75 7.96 3.11
N ASP A 49 3.02 8.82 2.39
CA ASP A 49 3.56 9.96 1.64
C ASP A 49 4.68 9.54 0.66
N GLU A 50 4.56 8.34 0.08
CA GLU A 50 5.51 7.80 -0.89
C GLU A 50 4.83 7.29 -2.15
N THR A 51 5.31 7.74 -3.31
CA THR A 51 4.81 7.24 -4.60
C THR A 51 5.39 5.88 -4.94
N VAL A 52 4.58 4.83 -4.84
CA VAL A 52 4.86 3.53 -5.46
C VAL A 52 4.65 3.70 -6.97
N ARG A 53 5.61 3.31 -7.84
CA ARG A 53 5.51 3.52 -9.30
C ARG A 53 5.09 2.25 -10.02
N ILE A 54 4.32 2.44 -11.09
CA ILE A 54 4.00 1.42 -12.10
C ILE A 54 4.77 1.77 -13.37
N ASP A 55 5.41 0.78 -13.98
CA ASP A 55 6.24 0.93 -15.17
C ASP A 55 5.43 1.47 -16.35
N ASP A 56 6.00 2.43 -17.08
CA ASP A 56 5.33 3.07 -18.21
C ASP A 56 5.17 2.13 -19.41
N ASP A 57 6.06 1.14 -19.56
CA ASP A 57 5.97 0.11 -20.59
C ASP A 57 4.67 -0.71 -20.44
N VAL A 58 4.36 -1.17 -19.23
CA VAL A 58 3.13 -1.94 -18.94
C VAL A 58 1.87 -1.10 -19.19
N LYS A 59 1.91 0.21 -18.88
CA LYS A 59 0.80 1.11 -19.21
C LYS A 59 0.59 1.21 -20.72
N SER A 60 1.68 1.33 -21.47
CA SER A 60 1.63 1.36 -22.94
C SER A 60 1.07 0.06 -23.52
N ASP A 61 1.41 -1.09 -22.94
CA ASP A 61 0.91 -2.39 -23.40
C ASP A 61 -0.60 -2.53 -23.14
N VAL A 62 -1.07 -2.11 -21.97
CA VAL A 62 -2.52 -2.02 -21.66
C VAL A 62 -3.23 -1.10 -22.65
N GLU A 63 -2.71 0.11 -22.89
CA GLU A 63 -3.31 1.08 -23.83
C GLU A 63 -3.40 0.50 -25.25
N ALA A 64 -2.36 -0.19 -25.71
CA ALA A 64 -2.35 -0.87 -26.99
C ALA A 64 -3.41 -1.98 -27.06
N THR A 65 -3.52 -2.81 -26.03
CA THR A 65 -4.54 -3.87 -25.96
C THR A 65 -5.96 -3.30 -25.94
N VAL A 66 -6.21 -2.20 -25.24
CA VAL A 66 -7.51 -1.51 -25.27
C VAL A 66 -7.84 -1.02 -26.67
N ALA A 67 -6.88 -0.43 -27.38
CA ALA A 67 -7.08 0.02 -28.76
C ALA A 67 -7.39 -1.14 -29.72
N GLU A 68 -6.73 -2.29 -29.57
CA GLU A 68 -7.00 -3.51 -30.35
C GLU A 68 -8.41 -4.06 -30.06
N LEU A 69 -8.86 -4.03 -28.80
CA LEU A 69 -10.23 -4.40 -28.42
C LEU A 69 -11.28 -3.48 -29.04
N GLU A 70 -11.04 -2.16 -29.04
CA GLU A 70 -11.93 -1.18 -29.66
C GLU A 70 -12.01 -1.34 -31.19
N ALA A 71 -10.90 -1.75 -31.82
CA ALA A 71 -10.84 -2.08 -33.25
C ALA A 71 -11.49 -3.45 -33.58
N GLY A 72 -11.83 -4.26 -32.58
CA GLY A 72 -12.41 -5.59 -32.75
C GLY A 72 -11.38 -6.67 -33.15
N GLU A 73 -10.10 -6.42 -32.91
CA GLU A 73 -8.97 -7.30 -33.24
C GLU A 73 -8.75 -8.39 -32.18
N TYR A 74 -9.80 -9.17 -31.87
CA TYR A 74 -9.79 -10.16 -30.78
C TYR A 74 -8.69 -11.23 -30.91
N ASP A 75 -8.32 -11.60 -32.14
CA ASP A 75 -7.25 -12.57 -32.38
C ASP A 75 -5.88 -12.03 -31.95
N ALA A 76 -5.60 -10.75 -32.22
CA ALA A 76 -4.35 -10.10 -31.84
C ALA A 76 -4.24 -9.93 -30.32
N VAL A 77 -5.36 -9.59 -29.68
CA VAL A 77 -5.43 -9.51 -28.21
C VAL A 77 -5.17 -10.87 -27.59
N ASP A 78 -5.84 -11.92 -28.06
CA ASP A 78 -5.70 -13.28 -27.53
C ASP A 78 -4.25 -13.80 -27.66
N GLU A 79 -3.53 -13.45 -28.74
CA GLU A 79 -2.12 -13.81 -28.94
C GLU A 79 -1.16 -13.13 -27.95
N LYS A 80 -1.49 -11.95 -27.43
CA LYS A 80 -0.64 -11.17 -26.52
C LYS A 80 -1.07 -11.25 -25.06
N LEU A 81 -2.28 -11.75 -24.79
CA LEU A 81 -2.89 -11.67 -23.47
C LEU A 81 -2.08 -12.41 -22.39
N ASP A 82 -1.48 -13.56 -22.71
CA ASP A 82 -0.62 -14.29 -21.78
C ASP A 82 0.57 -13.45 -21.28
N ALA A 83 1.17 -12.65 -22.17
CA ALA A 83 2.28 -11.78 -21.83
C ALA A 83 1.81 -10.61 -20.97
N LEU A 84 0.71 -9.96 -21.37
CA LEU A 84 0.12 -8.86 -20.63
C LEU A 84 -0.32 -9.27 -19.22
N GLU A 85 -0.92 -10.46 -19.07
CA GLU A 85 -1.26 -11.05 -17.77
C GLU A 85 -0.04 -11.23 -16.88
N ALA A 86 1.07 -11.75 -17.43
CA ALA A 86 2.32 -11.92 -16.70
C ALA A 86 2.92 -10.58 -16.27
N ASP A 87 2.88 -9.57 -17.14
CA ASP A 87 3.39 -8.23 -16.83
C ASP A 87 2.59 -7.54 -15.73
N ILE A 88 1.25 -7.64 -15.78
CA ILE A 88 0.37 -7.08 -14.75
C ILE A 88 0.55 -7.80 -13.40
N GLN A 89 0.66 -9.13 -13.40
CA GLN A 89 1.00 -9.88 -12.17
C GLN A 89 2.37 -9.48 -11.62
N GLY A 90 3.34 -9.19 -12.50
CA GLY A 90 4.64 -8.65 -12.13
C GLY A 90 4.53 -7.28 -11.45
N VAL A 91 3.69 -6.39 -11.99
CA VAL A 91 3.40 -5.08 -11.39
C VAL A 91 2.71 -5.24 -10.03
N GLU A 92 1.67 -6.06 -9.94
CA GLU A 92 0.97 -6.36 -8.68
C GLU A 92 1.96 -6.80 -7.60
N THR A 93 2.83 -7.77 -7.94
CA THR A 93 3.86 -8.29 -7.02
C THR A 93 4.82 -7.18 -6.57
N ARG A 94 5.33 -6.35 -7.49
CA ARG A 94 6.25 -5.25 -7.16
C ARG A 94 5.59 -4.21 -6.26
N VAL A 95 4.35 -3.81 -6.58
CA VAL A 95 3.57 -2.87 -5.77
C VAL A 95 3.32 -3.43 -4.39
N SER A 96 2.89 -4.69 -4.28
CA SER A 96 2.64 -5.36 -3.01
C SER A 96 3.90 -5.44 -2.14
N ASN A 97 5.04 -5.84 -2.72
CA ASN A 97 6.32 -5.90 -2.02
C ASN A 97 6.76 -4.52 -1.51
N ARG A 98 6.66 -3.47 -2.34
CA ARG A 98 7.03 -2.11 -1.90
C ARG A 98 6.16 -1.65 -0.73
N ILE A 99 4.86 -1.92 -0.80
CA ILE A 99 3.92 -1.56 0.27
C ILE A 99 4.22 -2.36 1.54
N GLN A 100 4.57 -3.64 1.41
CA GLN A 100 4.98 -4.45 2.56
C GLN A 100 6.24 -3.89 3.24
N GLU A 101 7.25 -3.46 2.50
CA GLU A 101 8.43 -2.80 3.07
C GLU A 101 8.07 -1.53 3.86
N LEU A 102 7.22 -0.68 3.28
CA LEU A 102 6.75 0.56 3.93
C LEU A 102 5.94 0.27 5.20
N ARG A 103 5.09 -0.75 5.14
CA ARG A 103 4.30 -1.22 6.28
C ARG A 103 5.20 -1.70 7.41
N ILE A 104 6.20 -2.53 7.13
CA ILE A 104 7.13 -3.04 8.14
C ILE A 104 7.86 -1.87 8.83
N ALA A 105 8.39 -0.92 8.04
CA ALA A 105 9.06 0.25 8.59
C ALA A 105 8.12 1.06 9.50
N ARG A 106 6.88 1.31 9.06
CA ARG A 106 5.89 2.06 9.85
C ARG A 106 5.43 1.29 11.09
N GLU A 107 5.29 -0.03 10.98
CA GLU A 107 4.94 -0.91 12.09
C GLU A 107 6.04 -0.90 13.17
N ASP A 108 7.31 -0.92 12.77
CA ASP A 108 8.44 -0.80 13.70
C ASP A 108 8.42 0.56 14.42
N THR A 109 8.11 1.65 13.71
CA THR A 109 7.88 2.96 14.34
C THR A 109 6.72 2.92 15.33
N VAL A 110 5.57 2.34 14.97
CA VAL A 110 4.41 2.27 15.88
C VAL A 110 4.68 1.36 17.09
N ARG A 111 5.44 0.28 16.94
CA ARG A 111 5.93 -0.54 18.06
C ARG A 111 6.87 0.26 18.97
N ALA A 112 7.74 1.10 18.41
CA ALA A 112 8.56 2.02 19.19
C ALA A 112 7.68 3.04 19.95
N MET A 113 6.69 3.65 19.28
CA MET A 113 5.71 4.54 19.91
C MET A 113 5.01 3.85 21.09
N ARG A 114 4.56 2.60 20.91
CA ARG A 114 3.90 1.81 21.96
C ARG A 114 4.82 1.55 23.14
N ARG A 115 6.04 1.05 22.89
CA ARG A 115 7.05 0.79 23.94
C ARG A 115 7.38 2.05 24.74
N LEU A 116 7.45 3.20 24.08
CA LEU A 116 7.70 4.49 24.73
C LEU A 116 6.45 4.95 25.50
N ASN A 117 5.25 4.82 24.92
CA ASN A 117 4.00 5.20 25.58
C ASN A 117 3.72 4.38 26.84
N GLU A 118 4.04 3.08 26.86
CA GLU A 118 3.92 2.23 28.06
C GLU A 118 4.73 2.77 29.26
N ARG A 119 5.66 3.70 29.02
CA ARG A 119 6.55 4.29 30.03
C ARG A 119 6.15 5.71 30.40
N VAL A 120 5.81 6.53 29.41
CA VAL A 120 5.45 7.95 29.63
C VAL A 120 3.94 8.18 29.83
N ASP A 121 3.10 7.20 29.46
CA ASP A 121 1.64 7.18 29.63
C ASP A 121 0.94 8.48 29.16
N ARG A 122 1.25 8.92 27.93
CA ARG A 122 0.77 10.20 27.39
C ARG A 122 -0.47 10.06 26.51
N VAL A 123 -0.57 8.95 25.79
CA VAL A 123 -1.74 8.65 24.94
C VAL A 123 -2.37 7.34 25.37
N ASP A 124 -3.63 7.12 24.98
CA ASP A 124 -4.30 5.86 25.24
C ASP A 124 -3.58 4.72 24.48
N SER A 125 -3.06 3.74 25.23
CA SER A 125 -2.35 2.59 24.66
C SER A 125 -3.22 1.77 23.70
N SER A 126 -4.55 1.83 23.83
CA SER A 126 -5.47 1.18 22.89
C SER A 126 -5.47 1.85 21.51
N GLN A 127 -5.23 3.16 21.43
CA GLN A 127 -5.15 3.88 20.14
C GLN A 127 -3.87 3.50 19.39
N VAL A 128 -2.74 3.39 20.08
CA VAL A 128 -1.47 2.95 19.47
C VAL A 128 -1.57 1.48 19.03
N ALA A 129 -2.17 0.61 19.85
CA ALA A 129 -2.39 -0.79 19.50
C ALA A 129 -3.37 -0.97 18.32
N ALA A 130 -4.38 -0.11 18.19
CA ALA A 130 -5.28 -0.12 17.05
C ALA A 130 -4.54 0.23 15.75
N LEU A 131 -3.65 1.22 15.79
CA LEU A 131 -2.82 1.60 14.64
C LEU A 131 -1.84 0.47 14.26
N GLU A 132 -1.21 -0.17 15.25
CA GLU A 132 -0.37 -1.36 15.04
C GLU A 132 -1.14 -2.49 14.35
N SER A 133 -2.35 -2.79 14.84
CA SER A 133 -3.22 -3.83 14.26
C SER A 133 -3.63 -3.51 12.82
N LEU A 134 -3.88 -2.24 12.51
CA LEU A 134 -4.24 -1.78 11.18
C LEU A 134 -3.06 -1.98 10.21
N LEU A 135 -1.84 -1.66 10.64
CA LEU A 135 -0.61 -1.90 9.89
C LEU A 135 -0.32 -3.39 9.66
N GLU A 136 -0.60 -4.25 10.64
CA GLU A 136 -0.40 -5.70 10.56
C GLU A 136 -1.40 -6.37 9.61
N GLN A 137 -2.68 -5.99 9.69
CA GLN A 137 -3.74 -6.62 8.89
C GLN A 137 -3.82 -6.06 7.47
N TRP A 138 -3.66 -4.74 7.31
CA TRP A 138 -3.74 -4.03 6.04
C TRP A 138 -4.98 -4.39 5.19
N ASP A 139 -6.13 -4.47 5.86
CA ASP A 139 -7.40 -4.83 5.24
C ASP A 139 -8.16 -3.57 4.78
N TRP A 140 -7.64 -2.94 3.72
CA TRP A 140 -8.20 -1.69 3.18
C TRP A 140 -9.46 -1.91 2.32
N LYS A 141 -9.62 -3.11 1.73
CA LYS A 141 -10.69 -3.39 0.75
C LYS A 141 -12.10 -3.09 1.30
N PRO A 142 -12.47 -3.49 2.54
CA PRO A 142 -13.79 -3.17 3.09
C PRO A 142 -14.10 -1.68 3.21
N GLN A 143 -13.07 -0.82 3.27
CA GLN A 143 -13.22 0.63 3.36
C GLN A 143 -13.37 1.31 2.00
N VAL A 144 -12.99 0.61 0.92
CA VAL A 144 -12.99 1.14 -0.45
C VAL A 144 -14.14 0.53 -1.28
N TYR A 145 -14.42 -0.75 -1.09
CA TYR A 145 -15.51 -1.48 -1.76
C TYR A 145 -16.82 -1.37 -0.97
N LEU A 146 -17.28 -0.14 -0.70
CA LEU A 146 -18.50 0.12 0.08
C LEU A 146 -19.79 -0.19 -0.68
N ASP A 147 -19.78 -0.01 -2.01
CA ASP A 147 -20.90 -0.28 -2.91
C ASP A 147 -20.38 -0.96 -4.20
N GLU A 148 -21.04 -2.05 -4.59
CA GLU A 148 -20.73 -2.83 -5.80
C GLU A 148 -20.90 -1.99 -7.08
N HIS A 149 -21.71 -0.93 -7.03
CA HIS A 149 -21.99 -0.03 -8.15
C HIS A 149 -21.09 1.21 -8.21
N ASN A 150 -20.14 1.36 -7.27
CA ASN A 150 -19.21 2.48 -7.31
C ASN A 150 -18.30 2.44 -8.54
N THR A 151 -18.09 3.61 -9.14
CA THR A 151 -17.11 3.76 -10.21
C THR A 151 -15.69 3.62 -9.67
N PHE A 152 -14.74 3.28 -10.54
CA PHE A 152 -13.32 3.26 -10.20
C PHE A 152 -12.84 4.60 -9.61
N GLU A 153 -13.27 5.73 -10.17
CA GLU A 153 -12.92 7.06 -9.64
C GLU A 153 -13.43 7.27 -8.21
N SER A 154 -14.64 6.78 -7.90
CA SER A 154 -15.19 6.85 -6.55
C SER A 154 -14.35 6.01 -5.59
N ARG A 155 -14.05 4.76 -5.96
CA ARG A 155 -13.20 3.86 -5.16
C ARG A 155 -11.81 4.45 -4.93
N ARG A 156 -11.23 5.10 -5.94
CA ARG A 156 -9.94 5.77 -5.81
C ARG A 156 -9.96 6.91 -4.80
N LYS A 157 -11.04 7.70 -4.75
CA LYS A 157 -11.21 8.74 -3.73
C LYS A 157 -11.36 8.16 -2.32
N GLU A 158 -12.13 7.08 -2.17
CA GLU A 158 -12.24 6.37 -0.89
C GLU A 158 -10.88 5.82 -0.43
N ALA A 159 -10.10 5.24 -1.35
CA ALA A 159 -8.75 4.76 -1.08
C ALA A 159 -7.80 5.88 -0.62
N GLU A 160 -7.84 7.03 -1.30
CA GLU A 160 -7.05 8.21 -0.95
C GLU A 160 -7.45 8.79 0.41
N GLN A 161 -8.76 8.90 0.68
CA GLN A 161 -9.30 9.36 1.95
C GLN A 161 -8.90 8.42 3.09
N TYR A 162 -9.08 7.11 2.91
CA TYR A 162 -8.72 6.11 3.91
C TYR A 162 -7.24 6.17 4.27
N GLY A 163 -6.35 6.21 3.26
CA GLY A 163 -4.91 6.36 3.51
C GLY A 163 -4.55 7.68 4.21
N SER A 164 -5.21 8.78 3.84
CA SER A 164 -5.01 10.10 4.47
C SER A 164 -5.47 10.11 5.93
N ASP A 165 -6.61 9.49 6.23
CA ASP A 165 -7.14 9.37 7.59
C ASP A 165 -6.18 8.57 8.48
N MET A 166 -5.66 7.46 7.97
CA MET A 166 -4.62 6.68 8.67
C MET A 166 -3.37 7.52 8.93
N SER A 167 -2.93 8.32 7.95
CA SER A 167 -1.76 9.18 8.11
C SER A 167 -2.00 10.25 9.17
N MET A 168 -3.19 10.84 9.16
CA MET A 168 -3.58 11.84 10.16
C MET A 168 -3.58 11.25 11.57
N VAL A 169 -4.15 10.06 11.76
CA VAL A 169 -4.13 9.36 13.05
C VAL A 169 -2.72 9.06 13.50
N PHE A 170 -1.85 8.57 12.60
CA PHE A 170 -0.45 8.31 12.92
C PHE A 170 0.27 9.59 13.39
N GLU A 171 0.19 10.68 12.61
CA GLU A 171 0.91 11.92 12.95
C GLU A 171 0.34 12.57 14.22
N MET A 172 -0.97 12.52 14.44
CA MET A 172 -1.59 12.98 15.67
C MET A 172 -1.09 12.21 16.89
N LEU A 173 -1.06 10.86 16.84
CA LEU A 173 -0.55 10.05 17.95
C LEU A 173 0.95 10.29 18.19
N LYS A 174 1.72 10.50 17.11
CA LYS A 174 3.15 10.84 17.21
C LYS A 174 3.35 12.21 17.87
N ASP A 175 2.56 13.20 17.50
CA ASP A 175 2.59 14.54 18.10
C ASP A 175 2.13 14.54 19.56
N ASP A 176 1.03 13.86 19.88
CA ASP A 176 0.54 13.75 21.26
C ASP A 176 1.56 13.08 22.20
N LEU A 177 2.31 12.10 21.67
CA LEU A 177 3.37 11.42 22.42
C LEU A 177 4.63 12.27 22.60
N PHE A 178 5.05 12.97 21.55
CA PHE A 178 6.43 13.47 21.45
C PHE A 178 6.55 14.96 21.13
N GLY A 179 5.46 15.64 20.80
CA GLY A 179 5.42 17.07 20.49
C GLY A 179 5.90 17.96 21.64
N VAL A 180 5.84 17.47 22.89
CA VAL A 180 6.45 18.15 24.06
C VAL A 180 7.96 18.37 23.93
N TYR A 181 8.64 17.59 23.07
CA TYR A 181 10.07 17.72 22.82
C TYR A 181 10.38 18.62 21.62
N ASP A 182 9.39 19.11 20.90
CA ASP A 182 9.63 19.94 19.72
C ASP A 182 10.35 21.24 20.09
N GLY A 183 11.41 21.55 19.34
CA GLY A 183 12.30 22.67 19.62
C GLY A 183 13.29 22.46 20.77
N THR A 184 13.34 21.26 21.37
CA THR A 184 14.35 20.86 22.36
C THR A 184 15.47 20.03 21.72
N GLU A 185 16.60 19.88 22.42
CA GLU A 185 17.70 18.99 21.97
C GLU A 185 17.32 17.50 22.12
N LEU A 186 16.19 17.19 22.76
CA LEU A 186 15.68 15.82 22.89
C LEU A 186 14.93 15.35 21.65
N ARG A 187 14.43 16.26 20.80
CA ARG A 187 13.68 15.87 19.61
C ARG A 187 14.46 14.91 18.70
N PRO A 188 15.74 15.19 18.34
CA PRO A 188 16.54 14.27 17.55
C PRO A 188 16.86 12.93 18.24
N ILE A 189 16.76 12.85 19.57
CA ILE A 189 16.92 11.59 20.32
C ILE A 189 15.64 10.78 20.19
N VAL A 190 14.49 11.42 20.35
CA VAL A 190 13.18 10.79 20.21
C VAL A 190 12.96 10.25 18.79
N ASP A 191 13.29 11.03 17.77
CA ASP A 191 13.17 10.58 16.38
C ASP A 191 14.00 9.31 16.11
N ARG A 192 15.22 9.24 16.63
CA ARG A 192 16.07 8.04 16.54
C ARG A 192 15.54 6.84 17.34
N LEU A 193 14.95 7.07 18.53
CA LEU A 193 14.30 6.00 19.30
C LEU A 193 13.10 5.42 18.55
N LEU A 194 12.39 6.25 17.79
CA LEU A 194 11.27 5.83 16.94
C LEU A 194 11.72 5.01 15.74
N ASP A 195 12.94 5.22 15.26
CA ASP A 195 13.58 4.42 14.20
C ASP A 195 14.26 3.13 14.74
N ASP A 196 13.97 2.76 16.00
CA ASP A 196 14.57 1.62 16.74
C ASP A 196 16.12 1.66 16.80
N GLU A 197 16.73 2.84 16.68
CA GLU A 197 18.16 3.00 16.90
C GLU A 197 18.50 2.88 18.39
N ARG A 198 19.33 1.90 18.73
CA ARG A 198 19.84 1.74 20.10
C ARG A 198 20.96 2.74 20.37
N PHE A 199 20.90 3.39 21.52
CA PHE A 199 21.85 4.42 21.91
C PHE A 199 23.05 3.87 22.69
N GLU A 200 24.25 4.27 22.27
CA GLU A 200 25.42 4.25 23.12
C GLU A 200 25.59 5.61 23.81
N LEU A 201 25.83 5.61 25.12
CA LEU A 201 26.02 6.83 25.93
C LEU A 201 27.10 7.78 25.38
N ALA A 202 28.09 7.21 24.67
CA ALA A 202 29.21 7.92 24.08
C ALA A 202 28.83 8.77 22.86
N GLN A 203 27.68 8.49 22.22
CA GLN A 203 27.23 9.19 21.01
C GLN A 203 26.44 10.46 21.33
N LEU A 204 26.10 10.70 22.60
CA LEU A 204 25.37 11.88 23.05
C LEU A 204 26.32 13.00 23.51
N THR A 205 26.03 14.23 23.08
CA THR A 205 26.69 15.44 23.56
C THR A 205 26.43 15.64 25.07
N PRO A 206 27.24 16.45 25.77
CA PRO A 206 27.00 16.74 27.19
C PRO A 206 25.63 17.38 27.45
N THR A 207 25.17 18.27 26.55
CA THR A 207 23.87 18.94 26.65
C THR A 207 22.72 17.95 26.46
N GLU A 208 22.79 17.09 25.45
CA GLU A 208 21.80 16.01 25.23
C GLU A 208 21.74 15.05 26.43
N ARG A 209 22.89 14.67 26.99
CA ARG A 209 22.93 13.82 28.19
C ARG A 209 22.28 14.47 29.40
N GLN A 210 22.51 15.78 29.58
CA GLN A 210 21.90 16.52 30.68
C GLN A 210 20.38 16.60 30.50
N GLN A 211 19.90 17.02 29.32
CA GLN A 211 18.46 17.11 29.07
C GLN A 211 17.78 15.74 29.15
N LEU A 212 18.45 14.68 28.67
CA LEU A 212 17.92 13.32 28.75
C LEU A 212 17.78 12.90 30.21
N ALA A 213 18.81 13.12 31.03
CA ALA A 213 18.79 12.82 32.46
C ALA A 213 17.75 13.64 33.24
N GLU A 214 17.40 14.84 32.76
CA GLU A 214 16.38 15.72 33.36
C GLU A 214 14.95 15.42 32.83
N SER A 215 14.82 14.62 31.78
CA SER A 215 13.55 14.24 31.17
C SER A 215 12.95 12.98 31.76
N ASP A 216 11.65 12.78 31.55
CA ASP A 216 10.95 11.53 31.86
C ASP A 216 11.33 10.36 30.92
N LEU A 217 12.28 10.56 29.99
CA LEU A 217 12.91 9.49 29.20
C LEU A 217 14.20 8.95 29.85
N ALA A 218 14.76 9.65 30.84
CA ALA A 218 16.05 9.35 31.46
C ALA A 218 16.21 7.88 31.89
N ASP A 219 15.20 7.37 32.59
CA ASP A 219 15.22 6.03 33.19
C ASP A 219 15.01 4.91 32.15
N TYR A 220 14.79 5.28 30.89
CA TYR A 220 14.13 4.43 29.91
C TYR A 220 14.91 4.30 28.59
N VAL A 221 15.95 5.09 28.37
CA VAL A 221 16.90 4.81 27.28
C VAL A 221 17.83 3.68 27.75
N GLU A 222 17.83 2.53 27.06
CA GLU A 222 18.84 1.49 27.27
C GLU A 222 20.21 2.00 26.80
N LEU A 223 20.87 2.75 27.67
CA LEU A 223 22.19 3.30 27.40
C LEU A 223 23.23 2.20 27.69
N ARG A 224 23.84 1.67 26.63
CA ARG A 224 25.02 0.84 26.81
C ARG A 224 26.21 1.72 27.20
N LEU A 225 26.81 1.41 28.34
CA LEU A 225 28.18 1.78 28.64
C LEU A 225 29.06 0.86 27.79
N SER A 226 29.90 1.46 26.94
CA SER A 226 30.86 0.77 26.05
C SER A 226 31.64 -0.35 26.74
#